data_AF-A0A1G2QPP2-F1
#
_entry.id   AF-A0A1G2QPP2-F1
#
_cell.length_a   1.000
_cell.length_b   1.000
_cell.length_c   1.000
_cell.angle_alpha   90.00
_cell.angle_beta   90.00
_cell.angle_gamma   90.00
#
_symmetry.space_group_name_H-M   'P 1'
#
loop_
_entity.id
_entity.type
_entity.pdbx_description
1 polymer ?
#
loop_
_entity_poly.entity_id
_entity_poly.type
_entity_poly.pdbx_seq_one_letter_code
_entity_poly.pdbx_strand_id
1 'polypeptide(L)' 'MPPSGFSPKAVEGSLLFIKTCYEDLLAEVRSGKHESFEKAIEYEISQIGRALSLLHINDDGKLVER' A
#
# COMPACT_ATOMS: atom_id res chain seq x y z
N MET A 1 6.31 -25.28 7.76
CA MET A 1 6.05 -23.97 7.12
C MET A 1 4.58 -23.93 6.75
N PRO A 2 3.85 -22.82 6.96
CA PRO A 2 2.52 -22.69 6.39
C PRO A 2 2.61 -22.77 4.86
N PRO A 3 1.57 -23.28 4.18
CA PRO A 3 1.61 -23.61 2.75
C PRO A 3 1.82 -22.42 1.80
N SER A 4 1.78 -21.18 2.30
CA SER A 4 1.92 -19.95 1.53
C SER A 4 3.35 -19.39 1.45
N GLY A 5 4.35 -19.99 2.10
CA GLY A 5 5.75 -19.49 2.09
C GLY A 5 5.97 -18.17 2.84
N PHE A 6 4.91 -17.46 3.25
CA PHE A 6 4.98 -16.26 4.07
C PHE A 6 4.98 -16.61 5.57
N SER A 7 5.84 -15.95 6.34
CA SER A 7 5.77 -16.04 7.80
C SER A 7 4.54 -15.29 8.34
N PRO A 8 3.95 -15.69 9.48
CA PRO A 8 2.84 -14.95 10.10
C PRO A 8 3.16 -13.46 10.31
N LYS A 9 4.40 -13.15 10.71
CA LYS A 9 4.88 -11.77 10.86
C LYS A 9 4.86 -10.98 9.56
N ALA A 10 5.18 -11.61 8.43
CA ALA A 10 5.12 -10.96 7.12
C ALA A 10 3.67 -10.64 6.74
N VAL A 11 2.74 -11.57 7.00
CA VAL A 11 1.31 -11.35 6.77
C VAL A 11 0.78 -10.20 7.66
N GLU A 12 1.11 -10.21 8.95
CA GLU A 12 0.75 -9.14 9.89
C GLU A 12 1.30 -7.78 9.46
N GLY A 13 2.57 -7.73 9.03
CA GLY A 13 3.19 -6.51 8.52
C GLY A 13 2.47 -5.96 7.29
N SER A 14 2.11 -6.83 6.34
CA SER A 14 1.35 -6.42 5.16
C SER A 14 -0.06 -5.91 5.50
N LEU A 15 -0.76 -6.57 6.42
CA LEU A 15 -2.08 -6.12 6.87
C LEU A 15 -2.01 -4.76 7.58
N LEU A 16 -1.00 -4.56 8.41
CA LEU A 16 -0.78 -3.28 9.07
C LEU A 16 -0.48 -2.17 8.06
N PHE A 17 0.40 -2.44 7.09
CA PHE A 17 0.72 -1.49 6.00
C PHE A 17 -0.54 -1.06 5.23
N ILE A 18 -1.34 -2.02 4.77
CA ILE A 18 -2.59 -1.74 4.04
C ILE A 18 -3.53 -0.90 4.90
N LYS A 19 -3.71 -1.28 6.17
CA LYS A 19 -4.57 -0.55 7.09
C LYS A 19 -4.13 0.91 7.24
N THR A 20 -2.84 1.16 7.43
CA THR A 20 -2.30 2.52 7.60
C THR A 20 -2.52 3.38 6.36
N CYS A 21 -2.30 2.85 5.15
CA CYS A 21 -2.62 3.57 3.90
C CYS A 21 -4.09 4.02 3.84
N TYR A 22 -5.02 3.15 4.25
CA TYR A 22 -6.45 3.51 4.31
C TYR A 22 -6.75 4.56 5.37
N GLU A 23 -6.15 4.47 6.55
CA GLU A 23 -6.34 5.44 7.64
C GLU A 23 -5.80 6.82 7.25
N ASP A 24 -4.63 6.87 6.60
CA ASP A 24 -4.01 8.10 6.11
C ASP A 24 -4.84 8.74 5.00
N LEU A 25 -5.27 7.96 4.00
CA LEU A 25 -6.17 8.46 2.94
C LEU A 25 -7.47 9.03 3.53
N LEU A 26 -8.09 8.33 4.49
CA LEU A 26 -9.30 8.80 5.15
C LEU A 26 -9.07 10.12 5.90
N ALA A 27 -7.92 10.27 6.57
CA ALA A 27 -7.55 11.50 7.25
C ALA A 27 -7.33 12.65 6.26
N GLU A 28 -6.61 12.41 5.16
CA GLU A 28 -6.35 13.41 4.13
C GLU A 28 -7.64 13.88 3.45
N VAL A 29 -8.52 12.94 3.11
CA VAL A 29 -9.86 13.23 2.56
C VAL A 29 -10.68 14.10 3.52
N ARG A 30 -10.72 13.74 4.80
CA ARG A 30 -11.45 14.51 5.83
C ARG A 30 -10.87 15.90 6.05
N SER A 31 -9.56 16.07 5.86
CA SER A 31 -8.89 17.36 6.01
C SER A 31 -9.15 18.34 4.85
N GLY A 32 -9.71 17.86 3.73
CA GLY A 32 -9.88 18.67 2.52
C GLY A 32 -8.56 19.01 1.82
N LYS A 33 -7.49 18.25 2.09
CA LYS A 33 -6.16 18.45 1.49
C LYS A 33 -6.16 18.27 -0.03
N HIS A 34 -7.09 17.48 -0.55
CA HIS A 34 -7.21 17.16 -1.98
C HIS A 34 -8.45 17.82 -2.59
N GLU A 35 -8.34 18.17 -3.88
CA GLU A 35 -9.39 18.83 -4.67
C GLU A 35 -10.68 17.99 -4.79
N SER A 36 -10.54 16.66 -4.85
CA SER A 36 -11.66 15.72 -4.88
C SER A 36 -11.27 14.37 -4.26
N PHE A 37 -12.26 13.50 -4.04
CA PHE A 37 -12.02 12.13 -3.56
C PHE A 37 -11.20 11.31 -4.56
N GLU A 38 -11.48 11.46 -5.86
CA GLU A 38 -10.76 10.80 -6.94
C GLU A 38 -9.28 11.20 -6.94
N LYS A 39 -8.97 12.50 -6.75
CA LYS A 39 -7.59 12.98 -6.67
C LYS A 39 -6.85 12.45 -5.44
N ALA A 40 -7.53 12.35 -4.30
CA ALA A 40 -6.96 11.75 -3.10
C ALA A 40 -6.61 10.26 -3.33
N ILE A 41 -7.51 9.51 -3.96
CA ILE A 41 -7.30 8.09 -4.28
C ILE A 41 -6.15 7.91 -5.30
N GLU A 42 -6.13 8.70 -6.38
CA GLU A 42 -5.05 8.68 -7.37
C GLU A 42 -3.69 8.96 -6.72
N TYR A 43 -3.64 9.95 -5.83
CA TYR A 43 -2.43 10.29 -5.08
C TYR A 43 -1.97 9.12 -4.21
N GLU A 44 -2.87 8.53 -3.42
CA GLU A 44 -2.55 7.42 -2.52
C GLU A 44 -2.07 6.19 -3.29
N ILE A 45 -2.75 5.81 -4.38
CA ILE A 45 -2.31 4.73 -5.28
C ILE A 45 -0.89 5.00 -5.78
N SER A 46 -0.54 6.24 -6.12
CA SER A 46 0.81 6.59 -6.55
C SER A 46 1.87 6.45 -5.43
N GLN A 47 1.50 6.66 -4.17
CA GLN A 47 2.41 6.49 -3.03
C GLN A 47 2.63 5.01 -2.75
N ILE A 48 1.55 4.22 -2.76
CA ILE A 48 1.62 2.76 -2.61
C ILE A 48 2.45 2.15 -3.73
N GLY A 49 2.23 2.54 -4.99
CA GLY A 49 3.02 2.07 -6.13
C GLY A 49 4.52 2.39 -5.99
N ARG A 50 4.86 3.59 -5.48
CA ARG A 50 6.25 3.95 -5.17
C ARG A 50 6.85 3.07 -4.07
N ALA A 51 6.10 2.83 -2.99
CA ALA A 51 6.54 1.96 -1.90
C ALA A 51 6.76 0.52 -2.38
N LEU A 52 5.85 -0.03 -3.17
CA LEU A 52 5.98 -1.36 -3.76
C LEU A 52 7.17 -1.45 -4.72
N SER A 53 7.40 -0.42 -5.54
CA SER A 53 8.57 -0.35 -6.44
C SER A 53 9.90 -0.37 -5.66
N LEU A 54 9.98 0.32 -4.52
CA LEU A 54 11.15 0.26 -3.64
C LEU A 54 11.38 -1.13 -3.03
N LEU A 55 10.30 -1.89 -2.85
CA LEU A 55 10.33 -3.29 -2.43
C LEU A 55 10.56 -4.25 -3.59
N HIS A 56 10.76 -3.74 -4.81
CA HIS A 56 10.87 -4.51 -6.05
C HIS A 56 9.66 -5.41 -6.30
N ILE A 57 8.47 -4.93 -5.97
CA ILE A 57 7.20 -5.61 -6.21
C ILE A 57 6.51 -4.91 -7.39
N ASN A 58 6.18 -5.66 -8.44
CA ASN A 58 5.44 -5.14 -9.58
C ASN A 58 3.92 -5.09 -9.30
N ASP A 59 3.15 -4.54 -10.25
CA ASP A 59 1.70 -4.39 -10.13
C ASP A 59 0.94 -5.73 -10.02
N ASP A 60 1.56 -6.83 -10.44
CA ASP A 60 1.04 -8.19 -10.27
C ASP A 60 1.36 -8.80 -8.89
N GLY A 61 2.00 -8.05 -8.00
CA GLY A 61 2.44 -8.52 -6.68
C GLY A 61 3.66 -9.46 -6.74
N LYS A 62 4.43 -9.46 -7.83
CA LYS A 62 5.62 -10.30 -8.00
C LYS A 62 6.90 -9.53 -7.68
N LEU A 63 7.83 -10.21 -7.00
CA LEU A 63 9.20 -9.73 -6.83
C LEU A 63 9.91 -9.73 -8.18
N VAL A 64 10.46 -8.59 -8.59
CA VAL A 64 11.28 -8.42 -9.78
C VAL A 64 12.75 -8.23 -9.38
N GLU A 65 13.69 -8.81 -10.13
CA GLU A 65 15.11 -8.64 -9.85
C GLU A 65 15.56 -7.18 -10.05
N ARG A 66 16.62 -6.80 -9.33
CA ARG A 66 17.24 -5.47 -9.34
C ARG A 66 17.96 -5.15 -10.64
#